data_AF-K9FCL6-F1
#
_entry.id   AF-K9FCL6-F1
#
_cell.length_a   1.000
_cell.length_b   1.000
_cell.length_c   1.000
_cell.angle_alpha   90.00
_cell.angle_beta   90.00
_cell.angle_gamma   90.00
#
_symmetry.space_group_name_H-M   'P 1'
#
loop_
_entity.id
_entity.type
_entity.pdbx_description
1 polymer ?
#
loop_
_entity_poly.entity_id
_entity_poly.type
_entity_poly.pdbx_seq_one_letter_code
_entity_poly.pdbx_strand_id
1 'polypeptide(L)'
;MVYIQKRMQEQGMQVDEAPDDDAVRETFNFAPGNFGAVYRAEITDKGSYDAQQDADSERQDQDLGKAKDDMSSDATTVDNGVIKYKLQSMKWGLIPFWTKRQPDYGSMMRTINCRDDSLIQDSGMWTTMKRRKRCIVICQGFYEWLKKGPGGKEKVPHFVRRKDGELMCFAGLWDCVSYQGSDEKLYTYTVITTSSNSYLKFLHERMPVILDSGSEAMNKWLDPRQKTWSKELQSILKPYEGELECYPVPNEVGKVGNNSPNFVVPVDSKENKSNIANFFASINSKENTDPPPTKEAESPKVKIFKDEDRTTKVSEWSEDNIPKPVSAVKREHSPEAPGAVEESKKQMVDSDQMGPSPQKNKLRSATHNSPMKRASGKKAADGSQRITSFFKK
;
A
#
# COMPACT_ATOMS: atom_id res chain seq x y z
N MET A 1 6.17 12.14 -19.30
CA MET A 1 7.59 12.07 -18.87
C MET A 1 8.32 13.41 -18.87
N VAL A 2 8.32 14.21 -19.95
CA VAL A 2 9.16 15.41 -20.14
C VAL A 2 9.18 16.38 -18.94
N TYR A 3 8.04 16.61 -18.28
CA TYR A 3 7.99 17.44 -17.06
C TYR A 3 8.95 16.96 -15.95
N ILE A 4 9.01 15.64 -15.72
CA ILE A 4 9.88 15.03 -14.71
C ILE A 4 11.34 15.20 -15.12
N GLN A 5 11.69 14.87 -16.37
CA GLN A 5 13.07 15.00 -16.86
C GLN A 5 13.56 16.45 -16.76
N LYS A 6 12.73 17.42 -17.16
CA LYS A 6 13.06 18.84 -17.04
C LYS A 6 13.31 19.26 -15.59
N ARG A 7 12.40 18.93 -14.66
CA ARG A 7 12.57 19.25 -13.23
C ARG A 7 13.83 18.62 -12.64
N MET A 8 14.14 17.38 -13.02
CA MET A 8 15.35 16.69 -12.58
C MET A 8 16.63 17.36 -13.10
N GLN A 9 16.64 17.81 -14.37
CA GLN A 9 17.75 18.58 -14.93
C GLN A 9 17.91 19.96 -14.27
N GLU A 10 16.82 20.66 -13.97
CA GLU A 10 16.82 21.92 -13.20
C GLU A 10 17.37 21.73 -11.77
N GLN A 11 17.21 20.53 -11.19
CA GLN A 11 17.79 20.11 -9.91
C GLN A 11 19.21 19.51 -10.04
N GLY A 12 19.85 19.58 -11.21
CA GLY A 12 21.21 19.07 -11.44
C GLY A 12 21.35 17.54 -11.51
N MET A 13 20.24 16.80 -11.68
CA MET A 13 20.25 15.34 -11.84
C MET A 13 20.45 14.94 -13.30
N GLN A 14 21.40 14.01 -13.53
CA GLN A 14 21.67 13.41 -14.83
C GLN A 14 20.55 12.45 -15.25
N VAL A 15 20.10 12.50 -16.51
CA VAL A 15 19.14 11.55 -17.09
C VAL A 15 19.58 11.23 -18.53
N ASP A 16 20.28 10.11 -18.71
CA ASP A 16 20.87 9.69 -19.99
C ASP A 16 19.86 8.97 -20.89
N GLU A 17 18.90 8.25 -20.29
CA GLU A 17 17.79 7.59 -20.98
C GLU A 17 16.48 7.87 -20.22
N ALA A 18 15.40 8.07 -20.99
CA ALA A 18 14.03 8.14 -20.50
C ALA A 18 13.10 7.54 -21.57
N PRO A 19 12.02 6.86 -21.17
CA PRO A 19 11.04 6.33 -22.12
C PRO A 19 10.12 7.45 -22.64
N ASP A 20 9.42 7.16 -23.74
CA ASP A 20 8.43 8.05 -24.35
C ASP A 20 7.36 8.53 -23.35
N ASP A 21 6.76 9.68 -23.62
CA ASP A 21 5.81 10.33 -22.69
C ASP A 21 4.62 9.43 -22.29
N ASP A 22 4.11 8.64 -23.24
CA ASP A 22 2.99 7.71 -23.03
C ASP A 22 3.34 6.50 -22.13
N ALA A 23 4.63 6.23 -21.89
CA ALA A 23 5.07 5.05 -21.14
C ALA A 23 4.79 5.12 -19.63
N VAL A 24 4.51 6.32 -19.08
CA VAL A 24 4.06 6.50 -17.69
C VAL A 24 2.82 7.40 -17.68
N ARG A 25 1.69 6.81 -17.28
CA ARG A 25 0.40 7.48 -17.20
C ARG A 25 0.42 8.61 -16.17
N GLU A 26 0.22 9.84 -16.63
CA GLU A 26 -0.02 10.98 -15.75
C GLU A 26 -1.38 10.84 -15.04
N THR A 27 -1.34 10.83 -13.71
CA THR A 27 -2.53 10.66 -12.86
C THR A 27 -2.34 11.33 -11.51
N PHE A 28 -3.37 12.04 -11.05
CA PHE A 28 -3.47 12.57 -9.69
C PHE A 28 -3.80 11.49 -8.66
N ASN A 29 -4.15 10.27 -9.09
CA ASN A 29 -4.47 9.13 -8.24
C ASN A 29 -3.66 7.90 -8.70
N PHE A 30 -2.43 7.79 -8.22
CA PHE A 30 -1.54 6.68 -8.55
C PHE A 30 -1.69 5.56 -7.53
N ALA A 31 -2.25 4.42 -7.95
CA ALA A 31 -2.50 3.26 -7.10
C ALA A 31 -1.52 2.11 -7.41
N PRO A 32 -1.30 1.15 -6.47
CA PRO A 32 -0.50 -0.04 -6.72
C PRO A 32 -0.94 -0.83 -7.96
N GLY A 33 0.01 -1.54 -8.58
CA GLY A 33 -0.18 -2.28 -9.82
C GLY A 33 -0.16 -1.43 -11.10
N ASN A 34 -0.16 -0.10 -11.01
CA ASN A 34 0.11 0.80 -12.13
C ASN A 34 1.62 0.94 -12.39
N PHE A 35 1.96 1.47 -13.58
CA PHE A 35 3.34 1.74 -13.98
C PHE A 35 3.69 3.22 -13.75
N GLY A 36 4.75 3.47 -12.97
CA GLY A 36 5.18 4.79 -12.52
C GLY A 36 6.63 5.10 -12.91
N ALA A 37 7.01 6.38 -12.76
CA ALA A 37 8.36 6.86 -13.08
C ALA A 37 9.36 6.47 -11.97
N VAL A 38 10.33 5.64 -12.32
CA VAL A 38 11.42 5.22 -11.44
C VAL A 38 12.76 5.64 -12.04
N TYR A 39 13.54 6.37 -11.26
CA TYR A 39 14.92 6.78 -11.59
C TYR A 39 15.92 5.79 -10.97
N ARG A 40 16.88 5.31 -11.75
CA ARG A 40 17.88 4.31 -11.32
C ARG A 40 19.21 4.51 -12.03
N ALA A 41 20.28 3.99 -11.44
CA ALA A 41 21.49 3.71 -12.21
C ALA A 41 21.22 2.62 -13.26
N GLU A 42 21.88 2.72 -14.40
CA GLU A 42 21.97 1.64 -15.36
C GLU A 42 22.92 0.55 -14.82
N ILE A 43 22.40 -0.67 -14.74
CA ILE A 43 23.14 -1.88 -14.41
C ILE A 43 22.59 -3.02 -15.27
N THR A 44 23.40 -4.03 -15.52
CA THR A 44 22.95 -5.23 -16.23
C THR A 44 21.91 -5.98 -15.40
N ASP A 45 20.77 -6.32 -15.98
CA ASP A 45 19.72 -7.10 -15.26
C ASP A 45 20.23 -8.49 -14.84
N LYS A 46 21.32 -8.95 -15.46
CA LYS A 46 22.04 -10.20 -15.18
C LYS A 46 22.59 -10.31 -13.75
N GLY A 47 22.66 -9.22 -12.98
CA GLY A 47 22.86 -9.28 -11.52
C GLY A 47 21.78 -10.08 -10.76
N SER A 48 20.76 -10.58 -11.46
CA SER A 48 19.83 -11.63 -11.03
C SER A 48 20.44 -13.04 -10.94
N TYR A 49 21.46 -13.38 -11.74
CA TYR A 49 22.08 -14.71 -11.77
C TYR A 49 23.27 -14.79 -10.82
N ASP A 50 24.13 -13.76 -10.79
CA ASP A 50 25.28 -13.68 -9.88
C ASP A 50 24.87 -13.81 -8.41
N ALA A 51 23.66 -13.35 -8.05
CA ALA A 51 23.12 -13.47 -6.70
C ALA A 51 23.02 -14.94 -6.20
N GLN A 52 23.01 -15.91 -7.11
CA GLN A 52 23.10 -17.33 -6.80
C GLN A 52 24.55 -17.74 -6.45
N GLN A 53 25.54 -17.18 -7.15
CA GLN A 53 26.97 -17.44 -6.91
C GLN A 53 27.49 -16.69 -5.68
N ASP A 54 27.16 -15.40 -5.51
CA ASP A 54 27.45 -14.61 -4.29
C ASP A 54 27.02 -15.39 -3.03
N ALA A 55 25.81 -15.97 -3.05
CA ALA A 55 25.21 -16.67 -1.91
C ALA A 55 25.78 -18.08 -1.63
N ASP A 56 26.48 -18.69 -2.58
CA ASP A 56 27.22 -19.93 -2.40
C ASP A 56 28.70 -19.66 -2.07
N SER A 57 29.31 -18.59 -2.61
CA SER A 57 30.65 -18.12 -2.24
C SER A 57 30.72 -17.61 -0.80
N GLU A 58 29.74 -16.83 -0.34
CA GLU A 58 29.63 -16.40 1.08
C GLU A 58 29.50 -17.58 2.07
N ARG A 59 29.22 -18.79 1.59
CA ARG A 59 29.21 -20.02 2.39
C ARG A 59 30.54 -20.79 2.38
N GLN A 60 31.40 -20.56 1.39
CA GLN A 60 32.71 -21.22 1.28
C GLN A 60 33.83 -20.40 1.94
N ASP A 61 33.72 -19.06 1.95
CA ASP A 61 34.69 -18.15 2.57
C ASP A 61 34.79 -18.26 4.12
N GLN A 62 33.96 -19.09 4.76
CA GLN A 62 34.05 -19.36 6.21
C GLN A 62 34.97 -20.54 6.58
N ASP A 63 35.51 -21.31 5.61
CA ASP A 63 36.25 -22.56 5.91
C ASP A 63 37.67 -22.66 5.27
N LEU A 64 38.01 -21.87 4.24
CA LEU A 64 39.29 -22.00 3.52
C LEU A 64 40.08 -20.70 3.30
N GLY A 65 40.80 -20.26 4.33
CA GLY A 65 41.74 -19.15 4.21
C GLY A 65 43.06 -19.52 3.54
N LYS A 66 43.18 -19.35 2.21
CA LYS A 66 44.43 -18.87 1.53
C LYS A 66 44.29 -18.61 0.02
N ALA A 67 44.58 -17.35 -0.33
CA ALA A 67 45.23 -16.86 -1.55
C ALA A 67 45.10 -17.64 -2.88
N LYS A 68 44.47 -16.97 -3.86
CA LYS A 68 45.02 -16.86 -5.22
C LYS A 68 44.61 -15.54 -5.86
N ASP A 69 45.56 -14.86 -6.48
CA ASP A 69 45.28 -13.84 -7.50
C ASP A 69 44.89 -14.57 -8.80
N ASP A 70 43.71 -14.28 -9.33
CA ASP A 70 43.34 -14.62 -10.70
C ASP A 70 42.37 -13.56 -11.25
N MET A 71 42.71 -12.98 -12.41
CA MET A 71 42.00 -11.86 -13.01
C MET A 71 40.71 -12.30 -13.72
N SER A 72 39.60 -12.35 -12.98
CA SER A 72 38.26 -12.47 -13.58
C SER A 72 37.78 -11.13 -14.11
N SER A 73 37.58 -11.01 -15.42
CA SER A 73 37.10 -9.78 -16.05
C SER A 73 35.58 -9.60 -15.83
N ASP A 74 35.21 -8.89 -14.75
CA ASP A 74 33.84 -8.46 -14.45
C ASP A 74 33.29 -7.62 -15.62
N ALA A 75 32.48 -8.27 -16.46
CA ALA A 75 31.82 -7.68 -17.62
C ALA A 75 30.59 -6.82 -17.25
N THR A 76 30.71 -6.04 -16.17
CA THR A 76 29.88 -4.85 -15.98
C THR A 76 30.17 -3.89 -17.14
N THR A 77 29.13 -3.42 -17.83
CA THR A 77 29.25 -2.45 -18.94
C THR A 77 29.55 -1.03 -18.44
N VAL A 78 30.65 -0.86 -17.71
CA VAL A 78 31.17 0.44 -17.29
C VAL A 78 31.99 1.05 -18.42
N ASP A 79 31.28 1.54 -19.43
CA ASP A 79 31.87 2.30 -20.54
C ASP A 79 32.58 3.56 -19.96
N ASN A 80 33.91 3.52 -19.94
CA ASN A 80 34.82 4.56 -19.41
C ASN A 80 34.59 5.01 -17.95
N GLY A 81 34.08 4.14 -17.07
CA GLY A 81 33.96 4.43 -15.63
C GLY A 81 32.79 5.36 -15.24
N VAL A 82 32.02 5.85 -16.21
CA VAL A 82 30.88 6.75 -16.01
C VAL A 82 29.64 5.94 -15.61
N ILE A 83 28.99 6.32 -14.50
CA ILE A 83 27.68 5.79 -14.15
C ILE A 83 26.64 6.52 -15.01
N LYS A 84 25.86 5.77 -15.80
CA LYS A 84 24.68 6.27 -16.50
C LYS A 84 23.45 6.10 -15.60
N TYR A 85 22.52 7.04 -15.68
CA TYR A 85 21.27 7.03 -14.93
C TYR A 85 20.08 7.21 -15.86
N LYS A 86 18.97 6.52 -15.56
CA LYS A 86 17.78 6.56 -16.39
C LYS A 86 16.47 6.59 -15.64
N LEU A 87 15.50 7.25 -16.25
CA LEU A 87 14.09 7.07 -15.95
C LEU A 87 13.62 5.79 -16.63
N GLN A 88 12.77 5.03 -15.94
CA GLN A 88 12.17 3.82 -16.46
C GLN A 88 10.72 3.70 -15.97
N SER A 89 9.83 3.23 -16.83
CA SER A 89 8.48 2.83 -16.44
C SER A 89 8.53 1.48 -15.71
N MET A 90 8.07 1.44 -14.46
CA MET A 90 8.07 0.23 -13.63
C MET A 90 6.76 0.06 -12.88
N LYS A 91 6.35 -1.19 -12.63
CA LYS A 91 5.09 -1.51 -11.93
C LYS A 91 5.24 -1.43 -10.40
N TRP A 92 4.34 -0.71 -9.73
CA TRP A 92 4.34 -0.62 -8.27
C TRP A 92 3.80 -1.90 -7.61
N GLY A 93 4.58 -2.49 -6.71
CA GLY A 93 4.36 -3.80 -6.11
C GLY A 93 5.42 -4.78 -6.60
N LEU A 94 6.51 -4.92 -5.84
CA LEU A 94 7.71 -5.65 -6.28
C LEU A 94 7.44 -7.15 -6.45
N ILE A 95 7.92 -7.72 -7.55
CA ILE A 95 7.83 -9.14 -7.88
C ILE A 95 9.26 -9.66 -8.08
N PRO A 96 9.81 -10.48 -7.15
CA PRO A 96 11.18 -10.95 -7.26
C PRO A 96 11.45 -11.81 -8.49
N PHE A 97 12.66 -11.77 -9.02
CA PHE A 97 13.05 -12.45 -10.26
C PHE A 97 12.77 -13.98 -10.27
N TRP A 98 12.81 -14.63 -9.11
CA TRP A 98 12.54 -16.07 -8.96
C TRP A 98 11.05 -16.45 -9.05
N THR A 99 10.17 -15.46 -9.25
CA THR A 99 8.71 -15.64 -9.28
C THR A 99 8.25 -16.20 -10.61
N LYS A 100 8.13 -17.53 -10.70
CA LYS A 100 7.82 -18.27 -11.95
C LYS A 100 6.48 -17.94 -12.63
N ARG A 101 5.51 -17.39 -11.91
CA ARG A 101 4.15 -17.08 -12.40
C ARG A 101 3.67 -15.76 -11.79
N GLN A 102 2.85 -15.01 -12.52
CA GLN A 102 2.27 -13.77 -12.03
C GLN A 102 1.53 -13.98 -10.68
N PRO A 103 1.87 -13.21 -9.63
CA PRO A 103 1.23 -13.31 -8.32
C PRO A 103 -0.18 -12.70 -8.34
N ASP A 104 -1.01 -13.13 -7.39
CA ASP A 104 -2.32 -12.52 -7.14
C ASP A 104 -2.19 -11.10 -6.58
N TYR A 105 -3.28 -10.32 -6.67
CA TYR A 105 -3.30 -8.93 -6.19
C TYR A 105 -3.03 -8.80 -4.69
N GLY A 106 -3.49 -9.75 -3.86
CA GLY A 106 -3.20 -9.76 -2.42
C GLY A 106 -1.73 -10.04 -2.09
N SER A 107 -1.05 -10.83 -2.91
CA SER A 107 0.41 -11.00 -2.84
C SER A 107 1.17 -9.76 -3.30
N MET A 108 0.76 -9.12 -4.40
CA MET A 108 1.35 -7.87 -4.87
C MET A 108 1.19 -6.73 -3.84
N MET A 109 0.01 -6.64 -3.19
CA MET A 109 -0.25 -5.65 -2.15
C MET A 109 0.64 -5.80 -0.90
N ARG A 110 1.27 -6.97 -0.68
CA ARG A 110 2.27 -7.17 0.39
C ARG A 110 3.65 -6.61 0.06
N THR A 111 3.94 -6.30 -1.21
CA THR A 111 5.27 -5.85 -1.67
C THR A 111 5.28 -4.43 -2.24
N ILE A 112 4.21 -3.66 -2.08
CA ILE A 112 4.13 -2.23 -2.49
C ILE A 112 5.06 -1.34 -1.66
N ASN A 113 5.24 -1.69 -0.39
CA ASN A 113 6.09 -0.97 0.55
C ASN A 113 7.05 -1.95 1.24
N CYS A 114 8.31 -1.56 1.36
CA CYS A 114 9.29 -2.15 2.26
C CYS A 114 9.38 -1.31 3.55
N ARG A 115 9.89 -1.90 4.64
CA ARG A 115 10.20 -1.17 5.87
C ARG A 115 11.71 -1.12 6.06
N ASP A 116 12.24 0.06 6.38
CA ASP A 116 13.61 0.29 6.84
C ASP A 116 14.13 -0.75 7.85
N ASP A 117 13.31 -1.12 8.85
CA ASP A 117 13.64 -2.17 9.84
C ASP A 117 13.91 -3.55 9.23
N SER A 118 13.21 -3.87 8.14
CA SER A 118 13.27 -5.14 7.42
C SER A 118 14.47 -5.21 6.46
N LEU A 119 15.26 -4.13 6.37
CA LEU A 119 16.52 -4.07 5.62
C LEU A 119 17.76 -4.15 6.54
N ILE A 120 17.60 -3.98 7.86
CA ILE A 120 18.70 -4.05 8.84
C ILE A 120 19.36 -5.42 8.83
N GLN A 121 18.57 -6.49 8.77
CA GLN A 121 19.08 -7.86 8.68
C GLN A 121 19.33 -8.25 7.22
N ASP A 122 20.32 -9.11 6.97
CA ASP A 122 20.59 -9.68 5.65
C ASP A 122 19.77 -10.96 5.42
N SER A 123 18.44 -10.83 5.56
CA SER A 123 17.50 -11.95 5.52
C SER A 123 16.18 -11.57 4.84
N GLY A 124 15.44 -12.59 4.39
CA GLY A 124 14.15 -12.41 3.71
C GLY A 124 14.27 -12.00 2.24
N MET A 125 13.16 -11.57 1.65
CA MET A 125 13.07 -11.38 0.18
C MET A 125 13.83 -10.16 -0.35
N TRP A 126 14.21 -9.20 0.51
CA TRP A 126 14.79 -7.92 0.07
C TRP A 126 16.31 -7.95 -0.11
N THR A 127 17.00 -9.01 0.35
CA THR A 127 18.47 -9.07 0.41
C THR A 127 19.14 -8.83 -0.94
N THR A 128 18.65 -9.44 -2.01
CA THR A 128 19.24 -9.27 -3.36
C THR A 128 19.02 -7.85 -3.90
N MET A 129 17.83 -7.27 -3.70
CA MET A 129 17.53 -5.93 -4.21
C MET A 129 18.22 -4.83 -3.41
N LYS A 130 18.28 -4.92 -2.07
CA LYS A 130 18.95 -3.88 -1.27
C LYS A 130 20.46 -3.80 -1.55
N ARG A 131 21.09 -4.94 -1.87
CA ARG A 131 22.52 -5.06 -2.25
C ARG A 131 22.84 -4.41 -3.60
N ARG A 132 22.04 -4.62 -4.65
CA ARG A 132 22.38 -4.14 -6.03
C ARG A 132 21.27 -3.37 -6.79
N LYS A 133 19.98 -3.52 -6.44
CA LYS A 133 18.81 -2.99 -7.19
C LYS A 133 18.05 -1.92 -6.41
N ARG A 134 18.76 -0.84 -6.08
CA ARG A 134 18.22 0.39 -5.47
C ARG A 134 17.72 1.36 -6.55
N CYS A 135 16.70 2.16 -6.24
CA CYS A 135 16.16 3.19 -7.12
C CYS A 135 15.54 4.36 -6.33
N ILE A 136 15.10 5.38 -7.07
CA ILE A 136 14.26 6.48 -6.60
C ILE A 136 12.92 6.42 -7.33
N VAL A 137 11.81 6.51 -6.60
CA VAL A 137 10.46 6.65 -7.17
C VAL A 137 10.09 8.13 -7.19
N ILE A 138 9.66 8.65 -8.34
CA ILE A 138 9.38 10.08 -8.54
C ILE A 138 7.88 10.36 -8.50
N CYS A 139 7.44 11.33 -7.69
CA CYS A 139 6.07 11.84 -7.70
C CYS A 139 5.98 13.31 -7.24
N GLN A 140 4.78 13.91 -7.33
CA GLN A 140 4.51 15.25 -6.78
C GLN A 140 4.21 15.23 -5.26
N GLY A 141 3.87 14.07 -4.71
CA GLY A 141 3.37 13.91 -3.34
C GLY A 141 2.74 12.53 -3.12
N PHE A 142 2.24 12.28 -1.92
CA PHE A 142 1.53 11.04 -1.57
C PHE A 142 0.25 11.31 -0.77
N TYR A 143 -0.66 10.34 -0.78
CA TYR A 143 -1.87 10.36 0.04
C TYR A 143 -1.70 9.48 1.28
N GLU A 144 -2.23 9.93 2.42
CA GLU A 144 -2.40 9.12 3.62
C GLU A 144 -3.70 9.50 4.34
N TRP A 145 -4.31 8.56 5.06
CA TRP A 145 -5.66 8.70 5.60
C TRP A 145 -5.66 8.85 7.12
N LEU A 146 -5.97 10.06 7.58
CA LEU A 146 -6.19 10.36 9.00
C LEU A 146 -7.41 9.58 9.51
N LYS A 147 -7.16 8.62 10.40
CA LYS A 147 -8.18 7.76 11.01
C LYS A 147 -8.89 8.53 12.13
N LYS A 148 -10.18 8.80 11.98
CA LYS A 148 -11.01 9.54 12.93
C LYS A 148 -12.13 8.69 13.53
N GLY A 149 -12.68 9.16 14.64
CA GLY A 149 -13.80 8.56 15.36
C GLY A 149 -13.47 7.22 16.05
N PRO A 150 -14.44 6.62 16.77
CA PRO A 150 -14.25 5.36 17.48
C PRO A 150 -13.79 4.22 16.56
N GLY A 151 -12.60 3.68 16.84
CA GLY A 151 -11.99 2.61 16.07
C GLY A 151 -11.43 3.02 14.69
N GLY A 152 -11.30 4.32 14.39
CA GLY A 152 -10.70 4.79 13.14
C GLY A 152 -11.52 4.46 11.89
N LYS A 153 -12.86 4.40 12.04
CA LYS A 153 -13.79 4.07 10.94
C LYS A 153 -13.89 5.18 9.89
N GLU A 154 -13.85 6.43 10.33
CA GLU A 154 -13.76 7.59 9.43
C GLU A 154 -12.30 7.72 8.96
N LYS A 155 -12.10 8.02 7.68
CA LYS A 155 -10.79 8.16 7.06
C LYS A 155 -10.76 9.40 6.19
N VAL A 156 -10.09 10.45 6.64
CA VAL A 156 -9.95 11.71 5.89
C VAL A 156 -8.63 11.66 5.10
N PRO A 157 -8.66 11.59 3.76
CA PRO A 157 -7.44 11.65 2.97
C PRO A 157 -6.79 13.02 3.12
N HIS A 158 -5.47 13.01 3.32
CA HIS A 158 -4.61 14.17 3.24
C HIS A 158 -3.62 13.94 2.10
N PHE A 159 -3.29 14.98 1.35
CA PHE A 159 -2.18 14.98 0.43
C PHE A 159 -0.97 15.62 1.11
N VAL A 160 0.19 15.00 0.93
CA VAL A 160 1.48 15.44 1.48
C VAL A 160 2.45 15.67 0.32
N ARG A 161 2.99 16.89 0.22
CA ARG A 161 4.03 17.26 -0.76
C ARG A 161 5.15 18.06 -0.11
N ARG A 162 6.23 18.33 -0.85
CA ARG A 162 7.28 19.24 -0.37
C ARG A 162 6.77 20.68 -0.40
N LYS A 163 7.08 21.46 0.63
CA LYS A 163 6.64 22.86 0.77
C LYS A 163 7.34 23.81 -0.21
N ASP A 164 8.48 23.39 -0.76
CA ASP A 164 9.19 24.10 -1.84
C ASP A 164 8.55 23.91 -3.22
N GLY A 165 7.57 23.02 -3.37
CA GLY A 165 6.91 22.71 -4.65
C GLY A 165 7.70 21.78 -5.56
N GLU A 166 8.81 21.21 -5.09
CA GLU A 166 9.65 20.29 -5.85
C GLU A 166 9.13 18.84 -5.81
N LEU A 167 9.66 18.01 -6.70
CA LEU A 167 9.29 16.59 -6.77
C LEU A 167 9.77 15.81 -5.54
N MET A 168 8.92 14.90 -5.07
CA MET A 168 9.30 13.90 -4.08
C MET A 168 10.07 12.76 -4.73
N CYS A 169 11.24 12.47 -4.16
CA CYS A 169 12.13 11.38 -4.55
C CYS A 169 12.16 10.33 -3.43
N PHE A 170 11.33 9.29 -3.53
CA PHE A 170 11.30 8.23 -2.51
C PHE A 170 12.38 7.18 -2.75
N ALA A 171 13.13 6.81 -1.70
CA ALA A 171 14.02 5.65 -1.77
C ALA A 171 13.21 4.37 -2.02
N GLY A 172 13.59 3.59 -3.03
CA GLY A 172 12.93 2.36 -3.43
C GLY A 172 13.90 1.23 -3.73
N LEU A 173 13.36 0.01 -3.79
CA LEU A 173 14.03 -1.15 -4.36
C LEU A 173 13.26 -1.61 -5.59
N TRP A 174 13.95 -2.19 -6.57
CA TRP A 174 13.34 -2.74 -7.78
C TRP A 174 13.78 -4.16 -8.08
N ASP A 175 13.02 -4.87 -8.89
CA ASP A 175 13.45 -6.12 -9.51
C ASP A 175 12.82 -6.31 -10.90
N CYS A 176 13.44 -7.19 -11.70
CA CYS A 176 12.99 -7.57 -13.03
C CYS A 176 12.68 -9.07 -13.04
N VAL A 177 11.47 -9.44 -13.46
CA VAL A 177 11.02 -10.83 -13.57
C VAL A 177 10.62 -11.16 -15.01
N SER A 178 10.99 -12.35 -15.47
CA SER A 178 10.43 -12.97 -16.68
C SER A 178 9.72 -14.25 -16.26
N TYR A 179 8.45 -14.37 -16.61
CA TYR A 179 7.62 -15.50 -16.19
C TYR A 179 7.94 -16.76 -17.00
N GLN A 180 7.68 -17.94 -16.43
CA GLN A 180 7.99 -19.21 -17.08
C GLN A 180 7.17 -19.36 -18.38
N GLY A 181 7.84 -19.28 -19.53
CA GLY A 181 7.21 -19.33 -20.86
C GLY A 181 6.94 -17.96 -21.50
N SER A 182 7.52 -16.87 -20.98
CA SER A 182 7.57 -15.56 -21.64
C SER A 182 8.98 -14.98 -21.60
N ASP A 183 9.44 -14.44 -22.73
CA ASP A 183 10.69 -13.70 -22.85
C ASP A 183 10.53 -12.22 -22.44
N GLU A 184 9.31 -11.78 -22.13
CA GLU A 184 9.02 -10.42 -21.64
C GLU A 184 9.64 -10.18 -20.26
N LYS A 185 10.18 -8.97 -20.04
CA LYS A 185 10.73 -8.50 -18.77
C LYS A 185 9.77 -7.53 -18.09
N LEU A 186 9.19 -7.94 -16.97
CA LEU A 186 8.40 -7.05 -16.12
C LEU A 186 9.30 -6.45 -15.03
N TYR A 187 9.54 -5.13 -15.14
CA TYR A 187 10.21 -4.35 -14.09
C TYR A 187 9.20 -3.89 -13.03
N THR A 188 9.55 -4.07 -11.76
CA THR A 188 8.68 -3.82 -10.61
C THR A 188 9.43 -3.13 -9.48
N TYR A 189 8.73 -2.38 -8.63
CA TYR A 189 9.35 -1.65 -7.52
C TYR A 189 8.53 -1.64 -6.23
N THR A 190 9.21 -1.35 -5.12
CA THR A 190 8.65 -1.12 -3.78
C THR A 190 9.17 0.19 -3.21
N VAL A 191 8.34 0.92 -2.46
CA VAL A 191 8.73 2.16 -1.77
C VAL A 191 9.25 1.80 -0.37
N ILE A 192 10.42 2.32 0.03
CA ILE A 192 10.91 2.13 1.39
C ILE A 192 10.21 3.13 2.31
N THR A 193 9.68 2.62 3.42
CA THR A 193 9.09 3.42 4.49
C THR A 193 10.00 3.47 5.70
N THR A 194 9.88 4.53 6.48
CA THR A 194 10.50 4.74 7.80
C THR A 194 9.45 5.29 8.79
N SER A 195 9.83 5.57 10.04
CA SER A 195 8.95 6.24 10.99
C SER A 195 8.56 7.65 10.52
N SER A 196 7.35 8.10 10.83
CA SER A 196 6.97 9.48 10.57
C SER A 196 7.81 10.47 11.38
N ASN A 197 8.20 11.56 10.75
CA ASN A 197 8.74 12.74 11.45
C ASN A 197 7.66 13.36 12.36
N SER A 198 8.06 14.32 13.20
CA SER A 198 7.16 14.98 14.17
C SER A 198 5.95 15.64 13.50
N TYR A 199 6.13 16.20 12.30
CA TYR A 199 5.08 16.87 11.53
C TYR A 199 3.99 15.90 11.05
N LEU A 200 4.34 14.73 10.51
CA LEU A 200 3.36 13.76 9.99
C LEU A 200 2.83 12.77 11.06
N LYS A 201 3.35 12.80 12.29
CA LYS A 201 2.99 11.83 13.34
C LYS A 201 1.52 11.84 13.75
N PHE A 202 0.79 12.95 13.53
CA PHE A 202 -0.67 12.99 13.76
C PHE A 202 -1.46 12.22 12.68
N LEU A 203 -0.90 12.10 11.47
CA LEU A 203 -1.55 11.51 10.30
C LEU A 203 -1.32 9.99 10.27
N HIS A 204 -0.07 9.57 10.44
CA HIS A 204 0.30 8.15 10.46
C HIS A 204 1.64 7.91 11.17
N GLU A 205 1.91 6.66 11.59
CA GLU A 205 3.17 6.27 12.25
C GLU A 205 4.35 6.08 11.29
N ARG A 206 4.08 5.96 9.99
CA ARG A 206 5.06 5.65 8.94
C ARG A 206 4.90 6.58 7.75
N MET A 207 6.02 6.97 7.16
CA MET A 207 6.12 7.77 5.94
C MET A 207 7.10 7.12 4.93
N PRO A 208 7.08 7.48 3.64
CA PRO A 208 8.15 7.15 2.71
C PRO A 208 9.51 7.72 3.18
N VAL A 209 10.60 7.02 2.90
CA VAL A 209 11.95 7.62 2.96
C VAL A 209 12.08 8.57 1.78
N ILE A 210 12.17 9.87 2.04
CA ILE A 210 12.32 10.93 1.02
C ILE A 210 13.78 11.38 1.03
N LEU A 211 14.41 11.43 -0.14
CA LEU A 211 15.76 11.98 -0.33
C LEU A 211 15.67 13.29 -1.11
N ASP A 212 16.55 14.24 -0.82
CA ASP A 212 16.66 15.48 -1.60
C ASP A 212 17.40 15.23 -2.93
N SER A 213 16.90 15.82 -4.01
CA SER A 213 17.44 15.70 -5.35
C SER A 213 18.91 16.12 -5.43
N GLY A 214 19.72 15.32 -6.14
CA GLY A 214 21.16 15.56 -6.32
C GLY A 214 22.02 15.41 -5.04
N SER A 215 21.42 15.15 -3.87
CA SER A 215 22.13 15.07 -2.60
C SER A 215 23.15 13.92 -2.54
N GLU A 216 24.18 14.08 -1.70
CA GLU A 216 25.17 13.01 -1.44
C GLU A 216 24.51 11.70 -1.00
N ALA A 217 23.43 11.78 -0.20
CA ALA A 217 22.64 10.63 0.22
C ALA A 217 21.94 9.93 -0.96
N MET A 218 21.36 10.69 -1.90
CA MET A 218 20.78 10.13 -3.13
C MET A 218 21.84 9.51 -4.03
N ASN A 219 23.00 10.15 -4.18
CA ASN A 219 24.09 9.66 -5.01
C ASN A 219 24.69 8.36 -4.44
N LYS A 220 24.90 8.27 -3.11
CA LYS A 220 25.29 7.03 -2.42
C LYS A 220 24.23 5.94 -2.52
N TRP A 221 22.94 6.30 -2.39
CA TRP A 221 21.84 5.37 -2.53
C TRP A 221 21.77 4.73 -3.94
N LEU A 222 22.07 5.50 -4.98
CA LEU A 222 22.02 5.04 -6.37
C LEU A 222 23.33 4.43 -6.89
N ASP A 223 24.46 4.58 -6.19
CA ASP A 223 25.77 4.11 -6.66
C ASP A 223 25.77 2.57 -6.90
N PRO A 224 25.91 2.09 -8.15
CA PRO A 224 25.89 0.67 -8.46
C PRO A 224 27.17 -0.06 -8.04
N ARG A 225 28.23 0.68 -7.68
CA ARG A 225 29.51 0.12 -7.19
C ARG A 225 29.38 -0.36 -5.75
N GLN A 226 28.45 0.19 -4.96
CA GLN A 226 28.12 -0.33 -3.63
C GLN A 226 27.27 -1.61 -3.77
N LYS A 227 27.93 -2.75 -4.04
CA LYS A 227 27.32 -4.09 -4.22
C LYS A 227 26.88 -4.77 -2.91
N THR A 228 27.17 -4.20 -1.74
CA THR A 228 26.89 -4.77 -0.39
C THR A 228 25.99 -3.86 0.45
N TRP A 229 25.35 -4.40 1.50
CA TRP A 229 24.54 -3.60 2.42
C TRP A 229 25.38 -3.08 3.60
N SER A 230 25.54 -1.76 3.68
CA SER A 230 26.38 -1.10 4.69
C SER A 230 25.56 -0.37 5.76
N LYS A 231 26.19 -0.09 6.91
CA LYS A 231 25.59 0.81 7.93
C LYS A 231 25.35 2.22 7.40
N GLU A 232 26.13 2.66 6.42
CA GLU A 232 25.94 3.94 5.72
C GLU A 232 24.65 3.92 4.89
N LEU A 233 24.44 2.91 4.05
CA LEU A 233 23.19 2.74 3.29
C LEU A 233 21.96 2.63 4.20
N GLN A 234 22.07 1.93 5.33
CA GLN A 234 20.99 1.89 6.33
C GLN A 234 20.72 3.26 6.96
N SER A 235 21.75 4.10 7.18
CA SER A 235 21.60 5.43 7.79
C SER A 235 20.93 6.48 6.89
N ILE A 236 20.90 6.24 5.58
CA ILE A 236 20.13 7.03 4.60
C ILE A 236 18.62 6.83 4.78
N LEU A 237 18.19 5.68 5.33
CA LEU A 237 16.78 5.32 5.51
C LEU A 237 16.17 5.95 6.78
N LYS A 238 16.24 7.28 6.89
CA LYS A 238 15.74 8.06 8.02
C LYS A 238 14.50 8.91 7.65
N PRO A 239 13.71 9.39 8.64
CA PRO A 239 12.58 10.28 8.39
C PRO A 239 13.03 11.58 7.70
N TYR A 240 12.16 12.16 6.87
CA TYR A 240 12.50 13.39 6.15
C TYR A 240 12.59 14.61 7.09
N GLU A 241 13.66 15.39 6.95
CA GLU A 241 14.01 16.52 7.82
C GLU A 241 13.66 17.89 7.22
N GLY A 242 13.41 17.97 5.91
CA GLY A 242 13.00 19.20 5.23
C GLY A 242 11.51 19.52 5.40
N GLU A 243 11.09 20.69 4.91
CA GLU A 243 9.71 21.16 5.08
C GLU A 243 8.71 20.45 4.17
N LEU A 244 7.68 19.88 4.79
CA LEU A 244 6.51 19.32 4.11
C LEU A 244 5.28 20.19 4.35
N GLU A 245 4.34 20.13 3.42
CA GLU A 245 2.97 20.60 3.63
C GLU A 245 2.01 19.40 3.56
N CYS A 246 0.98 19.43 4.40
CA CYS A 246 -0.01 18.38 4.54
C CYS A 246 -1.40 19.01 4.73
N TYR A 247 -2.35 18.67 3.87
CA TYR A 247 -3.69 19.24 3.89
C TYR A 247 -4.76 18.21 3.49
N PRO A 248 -6.01 18.33 4.01
CA PRO A 248 -7.10 17.44 3.62
C PRO A 248 -7.52 17.67 2.16
N VAL A 249 -7.87 16.58 1.47
CA VAL A 249 -8.28 16.58 0.05
C VAL A 249 -9.64 15.87 -0.13
N PRO A 250 -10.30 15.97 -1.30
CA PRO A 250 -11.63 15.36 -1.51
C PRO A 250 -11.64 13.84 -1.32
N ASN A 251 -12.69 13.32 -0.66
CA ASN A 251 -12.84 11.89 -0.30
C ASN A 251 -12.87 10.96 -1.53
N GLU A 252 -13.21 11.50 -2.70
CA GLU A 252 -13.34 10.80 -3.98
C GLU A 252 -12.02 10.17 -4.45
N VAL A 253 -10.87 10.63 -3.95
CA VAL A 253 -9.55 10.04 -4.25
C VAL A 253 -9.44 8.59 -3.74
N GLY A 254 -10.16 8.25 -2.66
CA GLY A 254 -10.20 6.88 -2.11
C GLY A 254 -10.83 5.84 -3.03
N LYS A 255 -11.49 6.26 -4.12
CA LYS A 255 -12.00 5.38 -5.18
C LYS A 255 -10.95 5.23 -6.27
N VAL A 256 -10.13 4.18 -6.13
CA VAL A 256 -9.08 3.81 -7.11
C VAL A 256 -9.66 3.76 -8.52
N GLY A 257 -8.96 4.38 -9.48
CA GLY A 257 -9.39 4.51 -10.88
C GLY A 257 -9.94 5.89 -11.23
N ASN A 258 -10.51 6.63 -10.28
CA ASN A 258 -10.83 8.04 -10.45
C ASN A 258 -9.55 8.86 -10.64
N ASN A 259 -9.53 9.80 -11.59
CA ASN A 259 -8.43 10.75 -11.78
C ASN A 259 -9.01 12.17 -11.90
N SER A 260 -8.48 13.14 -11.13
CA SER A 260 -8.96 14.53 -11.13
C SER A 260 -7.91 15.48 -10.55
N PRO A 261 -7.65 16.65 -11.15
CA PRO A 261 -6.71 17.63 -10.59
C PRO A 261 -7.15 18.14 -9.21
N ASN A 262 -8.45 18.12 -8.90
CA ASN A 262 -8.96 18.52 -7.58
C ASN A 262 -8.46 17.62 -6.45
N PHE A 263 -7.90 16.44 -6.71
CA PHE A 263 -7.42 15.53 -5.66
C PHE A 263 -6.13 16.01 -4.98
N VAL A 264 -5.36 16.91 -5.62
CA VAL A 264 -4.19 17.55 -5.00
C VAL A 264 -4.48 18.98 -4.50
N VAL A 265 -5.73 19.42 -4.55
CA VAL A 265 -6.18 20.76 -4.10
C VAL A 265 -6.76 20.66 -2.68
N PRO A 266 -6.40 21.55 -1.74
CA PRO A 266 -6.99 21.57 -0.40
C PRO A 266 -8.51 21.73 -0.43
N VAL A 267 -9.24 21.00 0.44
CA VAL A 267 -10.72 21.05 0.50
C VAL A 267 -11.25 22.47 0.73
N ASP A 268 -10.51 23.26 1.49
CA ASP A 268 -10.76 24.64 1.89
C ASP A 268 -10.22 25.70 0.90
N SER A 269 -9.48 25.30 -0.16
CA SER A 269 -9.07 26.21 -1.23
C SER A 269 -10.27 26.75 -2.01
N LYS A 270 -10.22 28.03 -2.41
CA LYS A 270 -11.23 28.63 -3.31
C LYS A 270 -11.28 27.94 -4.67
N GLU A 271 -10.20 27.28 -5.09
CA GLU A 271 -10.10 26.53 -6.34
C GLU A 271 -10.90 25.22 -6.30
N ASN A 272 -11.15 24.68 -5.10
CA ASN A 272 -11.98 23.50 -4.95
C ASN A 272 -13.46 23.83 -5.21
N LYS A 273 -14.00 23.27 -6.30
CA LYS A 273 -15.41 23.44 -6.70
C LYS A 273 -16.42 22.86 -5.71
N SER A 274 -16.01 22.00 -4.77
CA SER A 274 -16.85 21.51 -3.67
C SER A 274 -16.66 22.24 -2.34
N ASN A 275 -15.85 23.29 -2.29
CA ASN A 275 -15.65 24.11 -1.08
C ASN A 275 -16.99 24.75 -0.64
N ILE A 276 -17.32 24.61 0.64
CA ILE A 276 -18.56 25.14 1.21
C ILE A 276 -18.65 26.68 1.10
N ALA A 277 -17.51 27.38 1.09
CA ALA A 277 -17.45 28.82 0.86
C ALA A 277 -17.92 29.22 -0.56
N ASN A 278 -17.62 28.40 -1.57
CA ASN A 278 -18.13 28.59 -2.94
C ASN A 278 -19.64 28.30 -3.00
N PHE A 279 -20.13 27.35 -2.21
CA PHE A 279 -21.57 27.09 -2.05
C PHE A 279 -22.30 28.31 -1.48
N PHE A 280 -21.85 28.87 -0.35
CA PHE A 280 -22.45 30.07 0.24
C PHE A 280 -22.32 31.32 -0.65
N ALA A 281 -21.18 31.51 -1.33
CA ALA A 281 -21.03 32.58 -2.31
C ALA A 281 -22.07 32.47 -3.45
N SER A 282 -22.35 31.25 -3.94
CA SER A 282 -23.34 31.03 -5.00
C SER A 282 -24.79 31.31 -4.57
N ILE A 283 -25.08 31.25 -3.27
CA ILE A 283 -26.39 31.61 -2.68
C ILE A 283 -26.51 33.13 -2.62
N ASN A 284 -25.52 33.82 -2.05
CA ASN A 284 -25.54 35.29 -1.92
C ASN A 284 -25.54 35.99 -3.31
N SER A 285 -24.94 35.38 -4.34
CA SER A 285 -25.02 35.87 -5.72
C SER A 285 -26.39 35.69 -6.39
N LYS A 286 -27.36 35.05 -5.74
CA LYS A 286 -28.76 34.95 -6.20
C LYS A 286 -29.73 35.92 -5.52
N GLU A 287 -29.30 36.60 -4.45
CA GLU A 287 -30.11 37.65 -3.81
C GLU A 287 -29.89 39.04 -4.45
N ASN A 288 -28.89 39.21 -5.33
CA ASN A 288 -28.60 40.45 -6.04
C ASN A 288 -28.79 40.30 -7.56
N THR A 289 -30.01 39.99 -7.98
CA THR A 289 -30.47 40.16 -9.37
C THR A 289 -31.84 40.82 -9.38
N ASP A 290 -31.93 42.03 -9.93
CA ASP A 290 -33.18 42.78 -10.08
C ASP A 290 -34.25 42.00 -10.88
N PRO A 291 -35.55 42.21 -10.59
CA PRO A 291 -36.62 41.50 -11.29
C PRO A 291 -36.71 41.92 -12.78
N PRO A 292 -36.83 40.96 -13.72
CA PRO A 292 -37.04 41.27 -15.13
C PRO A 292 -38.43 41.89 -15.38
N PRO A 293 -38.59 42.70 -16.44
CA PRO A 293 -39.79 43.50 -16.64
C PRO A 293 -41.03 42.66 -16.96
N THR A 294 -42.18 43.12 -16.49
CA THR A 294 -43.49 42.51 -16.71
C THR A 294 -43.88 42.47 -18.19
N LYS A 295 -44.41 41.32 -18.62
CA LYS A 295 -45.34 41.20 -19.75
C LYS A 295 -46.53 40.36 -19.33
N GLU A 296 -47.71 40.76 -19.80
CA GLU A 296 -48.99 40.18 -19.42
C GLU A 296 -49.25 38.85 -20.14
N ALA A 297 -49.78 37.86 -19.42
CA ALA A 297 -50.41 36.67 -19.97
C ALA A 297 -51.43 36.10 -18.96
N GLU A 298 -52.54 35.61 -19.48
CA GLU A 298 -53.85 35.45 -18.83
C GLU A 298 -53.93 34.45 -17.66
N SER A 299 -54.94 34.66 -16.80
CA SER A 299 -55.24 33.82 -15.63
C SER A 299 -55.90 32.47 -15.96
N PRO A 300 -55.78 31.49 -15.05
CA PRO A 300 -56.95 30.72 -14.63
C PRO A 300 -57.27 30.86 -13.14
N LYS A 301 -58.52 30.55 -12.78
CA LYS A 301 -59.16 30.88 -11.49
C LYS A 301 -58.74 29.95 -10.35
N VAL A 302 -58.41 30.52 -9.19
CA VAL A 302 -58.37 29.82 -7.89
C VAL A 302 -59.53 30.30 -7.01
N LYS A 303 -60.17 29.41 -6.24
CA LYS A 303 -61.27 29.76 -5.33
C LYS A 303 -60.73 30.28 -4.00
N ILE A 304 -61.30 31.40 -3.54
CA ILE A 304 -61.05 31.94 -2.20
C ILE A 304 -61.72 31.05 -1.16
N PHE A 305 -61.01 30.74 -0.07
CA PHE A 305 -61.60 30.53 1.26
C PHE A 305 -60.78 31.30 2.29
N LYS A 306 -61.45 31.71 3.37
CA LYS A 306 -61.04 32.79 4.28
C LYS A 306 -59.76 32.53 5.06
N ASP A 307 -59.08 33.62 5.41
CA ASP A 307 -58.24 33.73 6.59
C ASP A 307 -59.06 33.51 7.88
N GLU A 308 -58.45 32.85 8.88
CA GLU A 308 -58.79 33.07 10.29
C GLU A 308 -57.51 33.39 11.07
N ASP A 309 -57.59 34.41 11.92
CA ASP A 309 -56.47 34.98 12.67
C ASP A 309 -55.99 34.02 13.77
N ARG A 310 -54.68 33.84 13.90
CA ARG A 310 -54.10 33.06 15.00
C ARG A 310 -52.75 33.61 15.46
N THR A 311 -52.81 34.36 16.54
CA THR A 311 -51.68 35.03 17.18
C THR A 311 -50.60 34.04 17.66
N THR A 312 -49.36 34.20 17.18
CA THR A 312 -48.22 33.38 17.61
C THR A 312 -47.79 33.75 19.04
N LYS A 313 -48.10 32.90 20.01
CA LYS A 313 -47.48 32.98 21.34
C LYS A 313 -46.10 32.34 21.31
N VAL A 314 -45.07 33.13 21.59
CA VAL A 314 -43.76 32.62 21.99
C VAL A 314 -43.87 32.02 23.39
N SER A 315 -43.38 30.81 23.58
CA SER A 315 -43.26 30.15 24.89
C SER A 315 -41.80 29.82 25.16
N GLU A 316 -41.29 30.29 26.30
CA GLU A 316 -39.91 30.05 26.74
C GLU A 316 -39.65 28.55 26.97
N TRP A 317 -38.38 28.14 26.79
CA TRP A 317 -37.93 26.77 27.00
C TRP A 317 -37.38 26.60 28.43
N SER A 318 -37.79 25.53 29.12
CA SER A 318 -37.24 25.11 30.42
C SER A 318 -36.93 23.61 30.42
N GLU A 319 -35.94 23.20 31.22
CA GLU A 319 -35.16 21.97 31.01
C GLU A 319 -35.85 20.64 31.43
N ASP A 320 -37.10 20.68 31.92
CA ASP A 320 -37.77 19.51 32.53
C ASP A 320 -38.44 18.52 31.54
N ASN A 321 -38.37 18.74 30.23
CA ASN A 321 -39.03 17.90 29.22
C ASN A 321 -38.12 16.83 28.59
N ILE A 322 -37.62 15.89 29.39
CA ILE A 322 -36.84 14.72 28.93
C ILE A 322 -37.75 13.47 28.84
N PRO A 323 -38.03 12.91 27.64
CA PRO A 323 -38.75 11.64 27.50
C PRO A 323 -37.92 10.47 28.04
N LYS A 324 -38.50 9.70 28.97
CA LYS A 324 -37.86 8.49 29.54
C LYS A 324 -37.97 7.30 28.59
N PRO A 325 -36.97 6.40 28.52
CA PRO A 325 -37.01 5.24 27.62
C PRO A 325 -38.05 4.21 28.07
N VAL A 326 -38.81 3.68 27.11
CA VAL A 326 -39.77 2.58 27.33
C VAL A 326 -39.12 1.21 27.07
N SER A 327 -39.55 0.21 27.83
CA SER A 327 -38.99 -1.14 27.87
C SER A 327 -39.51 -2.06 26.75
N ALA A 328 -38.72 -3.08 26.43
CA ALA A 328 -39.05 -4.07 25.39
C ALA A 328 -40.18 -5.02 25.84
N VAL A 329 -41.03 -5.44 24.89
CA VAL A 329 -42.06 -6.48 25.09
C VAL A 329 -42.00 -7.52 23.97
N LYS A 330 -42.17 -8.79 24.36
CA LYS A 330 -42.06 -10.02 23.55
C LYS A 330 -43.31 -10.24 22.67
N ARG A 331 -43.17 -10.98 21.56
CA ARG A 331 -44.30 -11.59 20.83
C ARG A 331 -44.03 -13.05 20.44
N GLU A 332 -44.85 -13.93 21.00
CA GLU A 332 -45.30 -15.22 20.46
C GLU A 332 -46.83 -15.05 20.24
N HIS A 333 -47.61 -15.87 19.53
CA HIS A 333 -47.46 -17.27 19.12
C HIS A 333 -48.30 -17.56 17.85
N SER A 334 -48.01 -18.63 17.09
CA SER A 334 -48.85 -19.21 16.00
C SER A 334 -50.04 -20.02 16.58
N PRO A 335 -51.04 -20.56 15.83
CA PRO A 335 -50.95 -21.35 14.58
C PRO A 335 -51.98 -20.86 13.49
N GLU A 336 -52.34 -21.54 12.39
CA GLU A 336 -52.11 -22.92 11.89
C GLU A 336 -52.06 -22.95 10.33
N ALA A 337 -51.83 -24.12 9.70
CA ALA A 337 -51.62 -24.31 8.25
C ALA A 337 -52.83 -25.09 7.59
N PRO A 338 -52.78 -25.79 6.41
CA PRO A 338 -51.68 -26.59 5.83
C PRO A 338 -51.41 -26.45 4.30
N GLY A 339 -50.32 -27.10 3.85
CA GLY A 339 -50.04 -27.43 2.44
C GLY A 339 -48.92 -26.60 1.79
N ALA A 340 -47.91 -27.18 1.13
CA ALA A 340 -47.43 -28.57 1.13
C ALA A 340 -45.90 -28.57 0.91
N VAL A 341 -45.21 -29.65 1.30
CA VAL A 341 -43.73 -29.73 1.31
C VAL A 341 -43.27 -31.05 0.70
N GLU A 342 -42.20 -31.01 -0.11
CA GLU A 342 -41.30 -32.15 -0.32
C GLU A 342 -39.87 -31.76 0.07
N GLU A 343 -39.13 -32.72 0.63
CA GLU A 343 -37.81 -32.51 1.24
C GLU A 343 -36.78 -33.51 0.69
N SER A 344 -35.52 -33.07 0.59
CA SER A 344 -34.42 -33.85 0.02
C SER A 344 -33.91 -35.02 0.90
N LYS A 345 -33.60 -36.16 0.28
CA LYS A 345 -32.40 -36.99 0.58
C LYS A 345 -32.11 -38.08 -0.45
N LYS A 346 -30.88 -38.62 -0.42
CA LYS A 346 -30.36 -39.71 -1.26
C LYS A 346 -30.47 -41.07 -0.57
N GLN A 347 -30.71 -42.15 -1.32
CA GLN A 347 -30.00 -43.43 -1.12
C GLN A 347 -29.97 -44.30 -2.40
N MET A 348 -29.33 -45.48 -2.35
CA MET A 348 -28.84 -46.29 -3.49
C MET A 348 -29.64 -47.58 -3.70
N VAL A 349 -29.71 -48.11 -4.94
CA VAL A 349 -29.62 -49.56 -5.28
C VAL A 349 -29.06 -49.75 -6.72
N ASP A 350 -28.66 -50.97 -7.09
CA ASP A 350 -27.87 -51.41 -8.25
C ASP A 350 -28.53 -51.47 -9.65
N SER A 351 -27.69 -51.58 -10.70
CA SER A 351 -27.75 -52.69 -11.70
C SER A 351 -26.43 -52.85 -12.49
N ASP A 352 -26.16 -54.08 -12.97
CA ASP A 352 -24.87 -54.58 -13.50
C ASP A 352 -24.38 -54.02 -14.86
N GLN A 353 -23.05 -54.07 -15.09
CA GLN A 353 -22.42 -55.07 -15.98
C GLN A 353 -20.87 -55.16 -15.86
N MET A 354 -20.26 -56.11 -16.59
CA MET A 354 -19.01 -56.82 -16.23
C MET A 354 -17.70 -56.19 -16.73
N GLY A 355 -16.57 -56.63 -16.16
CA GLY A 355 -15.19 -56.21 -16.51
C GLY A 355 -14.57 -56.93 -17.73
N PRO A 356 -13.22 -57.09 -17.82
CA PRO A 356 -12.34 -57.49 -16.71
C PRO A 356 -11.11 -56.58 -16.46
N SER A 357 -10.31 -56.96 -15.47
CA SER A 357 -9.00 -56.39 -15.10
C SER A 357 -7.87 -57.35 -15.53
N PRO A 358 -6.55 -56.98 -15.52
CA PRO A 358 -5.83 -57.04 -14.24
C PRO A 358 -4.64 -56.07 -14.02
N GLN A 359 -4.19 -56.09 -12.76
CA GLN A 359 -2.83 -55.80 -12.24
C GLN A 359 -2.39 -54.35 -11.99
N LYS A 360 -1.47 -54.26 -11.01
CA LYS A 360 -1.07 -53.06 -10.27
C LYS A 360 0.46 -53.04 -10.19
N ASN A 361 1.04 -51.86 -10.04
CA ASN A 361 2.28 -51.72 -9.27
C ASN A 361 2.21 -50.46 -8.40
N LYS A 362 2.63 -50.56 -7.13
CA LYS A 362 2.58 -49.45 -6.17
C LYS A 362 3.67 -49.58 -5.10
N LEU A 363 4.69 -48.75 -5.20
CA LEU A 363 5.75 -48.48 -4.22
C LEU A 363 6.11 -47.00 -4.34
N ARG A 364 6.50 -46.25 -3.31
CA ARG A 364 6.39 -46.39 -1.84
C ARG A 364 6.50 -44.95 -1.28
N SER A 365 5.91 -44.66 -0.12
CA SER A 365 6.17 -43.40 0.59
C SER A 365 6.63 -43.68 2.03
N ALA A 366 7.56 -42.86 2.51
CA ALA A 366 8.17 -42.92 3.83
C ALA A 366 8.62 -41.48 4.22
N THR A 367 8.60 -41.04 5.47
CA THR A 367 8.26 -41.78 6.72
C THR A 367 7.56 -40.85 7.71
N HIS A 368 6.73 -41.42 8.59
CA HIS A 368 6.15 -40.71 9.74
C HIS A 368 7.14 -40.62 10.92
N ASN A 369 6.84 -39.77 11.90
CA ASN A 369 7.41 -39.87 13.25
C ASN A 369 6.30 -39.63 14.30
N SER A 370 6.32 -40.39 15.41
CA SER A 370 5.31 -40.38 16.50
C SER A 370 5.91 -40.89 17.83
N PRO A 371 5.39 -40.48 19.01
CA PRO A 371 6.12 -40.59 20.28
C PRO A 371 5.90 -41.89 21.08
N MET A 372 6.87 -42.24 21.94
CA MET A 372 6.80 -43.38 22.87
C MET A 372 6.30 -43.01 24.28
N LYS A 373 5.80 -44.01 25.03
CA LYS A 373 5.36 -43.92 26.44
C LYS A 373 6.32 -44.64 27.41
N ARG A 374 6.16 -44.35 28.71
CA ARG A 374 6.93 -44.89 29.85
C ARG A 374 6.59 -46.35 30.22
N ALA A 375 7.48 -46.96 31.00
CA ALA A 375 7.21 -48.11 31.88
C ALA A 375 7.81 -47.89 33.30
N SER A 376 7.41 -48.70 34.29
CA SER A 376 7.83 -48.69 35.72
C SER A 376 8.98 -49.68 36.01
N GLY A 377 9.75 -49.61 37.12
CA GLY A 377 9.78 -48.68 38.26
C GLY A 377 9.83 -49.39 39.64
N LYS A 378 10.73 -49.01 40.56
CA LYS A 378 10.68 -49.38 42.00
C LYS A 378 11.55 -48.48 42.92
N LYS A 379 11.10 -48.39 44.18
CA LYS A 379 11.60 -47.69 45.39
C LYS A 379 13.13 -47.72 45.64
N ALA A 380 13.74 -46.80 46.42
CA ALA A 380 13.38 -45.48 47.01
C ALA A 380 14.72 -44.90 47.60
N ALA A 381 14.85 -43.88 48.48
CA ALA A 381 13.99 -43.00 49.30
C ALA A 381 14.84 -41.75 49.70
N ASP A 382 14.38 -40.61 50.21
CA ASP A 382 13.05 -40.00 50.38
C ASP A 382 13.25 -38.44 50.28
N GLY A 383 12.64 -37.46 50.98
CA GLY A 383 11.56 -37.34 51.97
C GLY A 383 11.55 -35.93 52.63
N SER A 384 10.41 -35.48 53.19
CA SER A 384 10.15 -34.13 53.78
C SER A 384 10.23 -32.94 52.80
N GLN A 385 9.33 -31.94 52.76
CA GLN A 385 7.98 -31.71 53.33
C GLN A 385 7.23 -30.73 52.37
N ARG A 386 5.92 -30.49 52.57
CA ARG A 386 5.12 -29.51 51.79
C ARG A 386 4.55 -28.40 52.67
N ILE A 387 4.49 -27.18 52.14
CA ILE A 387 3.56 -26.13 52.59
C ILE A 387 2.72 -25.65 51.39
N THR A 388 1.49 -25.23 51.67
CA THR A 388 0.42 -25.01 50.70
C THR A 388 0.18 -23.55 50.34
N SER A 389 -0.57 -23.36 49.24
CA SER A 389 -1.29 -22.15 48.82
C SER A 389 -1.80 -21.22 49.93
N PHE A 390 -1.97 -19.93 49.62
CA PHE A 390 -3.28 -19.26 49.73
C PHE A 390 -3.36 -18.00 48.82
N PHE A 391 -4.56 -17.41 48.73
CA PHE A 391 -4.96 -16.39 47.75
C PHE A 391 -5.01 -14.95 48.32
N LYS A 392 -4.93 -13.97 47.40
CA LYS A 392 -5.49 -12.60 47.48
C LYS A 392 -5.01 -11.65 48.59
N LYS A 393 -4.66 -10.45 48.17
CA LYS A 393 -5.55 -9.31 48.43
C LYS A 393 -5.78 -8.53 47.13
#